data_AF-A0A5N8HGX8-F1
#
_entry.id   AF-A0A5N8HGX8-F1
#
_cell.length_a   1.000
_cell.length_b   1.000
_cell.length_c   1.000
_cell.angle_alpha   90.00
_cell.angle_beta   90.00
_cell.angle_gamma   90.00
#
_symmetry.space_group_name_H-M   'P 1'
#
loop_
_entity.id
_entity.type
_entity.pdbx_description
1 polymer ?
#
loop_
_entity_poly.entity_id
_entity_poly.type
_entity_poly.pdbx_seq_one_letter_code
_entity_poly.pdbx_strand_id
1 'polypeptide(L)'
;MYHDVSYLLSRLINGPLSLRQIYFASSNGPVPDLAYQVDFPRLEIVLEGEFVDTGAGATLVPGDVLYVAAGGWNFPQWKTPATTFSVLFGKQQLGFSVVQWDGKQYQNLAKQHVAR
;
A
#
# COMPACT_ATOMS: atom_id res chain seq x y z
N MET A 1 -14.05 3.69 -11.73
CA MET A 1 -13.24 4.64 -10.94
C MET A 1 -12.04 5.04 -11.79
N TYR A 2 -11.64 6.32 -11.82
CA TYR A 2 -10.47 6.78 -12.57
C TYR A 2 -9.21 6.47 -11.74
N HIS A 3 -8.30 5.64 -12.25
CA HIS A 3 -7.10 5.20 -11.54
C HIS A 3 -5.86 6.03 -11.90
N ASP A 4 -6.05 7.24 -12.45
CA ASP A 4 -4.93 8.14 -12.72
C ASP A 4 -4.25 8.54 -11.40
N VAL A 5 -2.93 8.36 -11.35
CA VAL A 5 -2.14 8.58 -10.12
C VAL A 5 -2.21 10.05 -9.67
N SER A 6 -2.16 11.00 -10.59
CA SER A 6 -2.21 12.42 -10.26
C SER A 6 -3.58 12.81 -9.70
N TYR A 7 -4.64 12.27 -10.28
CA TYR A 7 -6.00 12.44 -9.76
C TYR A 7 -6.15 11.86 -8.34
N LEU A 8 -5.66 10.64 -8.11
CA LEU A 8 -5.74 9.98 -6.80
C LEU A 8 -4.92 10.73 -5.73
N LEU A 9 -3.71 11.19 -6.06
CA LEU A 9 -2.92 12.04 -5.18
C LEU A 9 -3.66 13.34 -4.85
N SER A 10 -4.24 14.01 -5.85
CA SER A 10 -5.04 15.22 -5.62
C SER A 10 -6.24 14.95 -4.69
N ARG A 11 -6.88 13.79 -4.84
CA ARG A 11 -7.98 13.34 -3.96
C ARG A 11 -7.52 13.03 -2.54
N LEU A 12 -6.32 12.49 -2.35
CA LEU A 12 -5.76 12.24 -1.01
C LEU A 12 -5.35 13.55 -0.32
N ILE A 13 -4.88 14.55 -1.08
CA ILE A 13 -4.43 15.84 -0.54
C ILE A 13 -5.61 16.78 -0.28
N ASN A 14 -6.55 16.87 -1.22
CA ASN A 14 -7.62 17.87 -1.23
C ASN A 14 -9.03 17.28 -1.04
N GLY A 15 -9.17 15.96 -1.08
CA GLY A 15 -10.46 15.29 -1.03
C GLY A 15 -10.93 15.01 0.40
N PRO A 16 -12.12 14.40 0.52
CA PRO A 16 -12.75 14.15 1.81
C PRO A 16 -12.12 12.97 2.59
N LEU A 17 -11.36 12.11 1.91
CA LEU A 17 -10.64 11.01 2.56
C LEU A 17 -9.44 11.58 3.31
N SER A 18 -9.56 11.70 4.64
CA SER A 18 -8.45 12.12 5.49
C SER A 18 -7.51 10.95 5.75
N LEU A 19 -6.21 11.20 5.73
CA LEU A 19 -5.24 10.23 6.23
C LEU A 19 -5.45 10.00 7.72
N ARG A 20 -5.34 8.75 8.13
CA ARG A 20 -5.65 8.27 9.48
C ARG A 20 -4.39 7.73 10.14
N GLN A 21 -4.43 6.51 10.67
CA GLN A 21 -3.35 5.93 11.44
C GLN A 21 -2.24 5.44 10.51
N ILE A 22 -1.00 5.65 10.92
CA ILE A 22 0.17 5.04 10.27
C ILE A 22 0.57 3.80 11.06
N TYR A 23 0.55 2.67 10.39
CA TYR A 23 1.04 1.38 10.88
C TYR A 23 2.41 1.10 10.31
N PHE A 24 3.26 0.43 11.09
CA PHE A 24 4.60 0.05 10.70
C PHE A 24 4.65 -1.46 10.57
N ALA A 25 4.99 -1.96 9.38
CA ALA A 25 5.14 -3.39 9.16
C ALA A 25 6.39 -3.92 9.89
N SER A 26 6.34 -5.17 10.33
CA SER A 26 7.44 -5.80 11.05
C SER A 26 8.73 -5.79 10.22
N SER A 27 9.82 -5.44 10.90
CA SER A 27 11.20 -5.55 10.42
C SER A 27 12.01 -6.58 11.20
N ASN A 28 11.38 -7.21 12.21
CA ASN A 28 12.04 -8.11 13.14
C ASN A 28 11.49 -9.53 13.00
N GLY A 29 12.40 -10.48 12.76
CA GLY A 29 12.08 -11.91 12.60
C GLY A 29 12.22 -12.41 11.16
N PRO A 30 12.20 -13.74 10.98
CA PRO A 30 12.30 -14.34 9.65
C PRO A 30 11.11 -13.88 8.79
N VAL A 31 11.38 -13.61 7.52
CA VAL A 31 10.35 -13.29 6.53
C VAL A 31 9.49 -14.54 6.32
N PRO A 32 8.18 -14.50 6.59
CA PRO A 32 7.31 -15.63 6.31
C PRO A 32 7.26 -15.95 4.81
N ASP A 33 7.01 -17.22 4.46
CA ASP A 33 6.73 -17.59 3.08
C ASP A 33 5.54 -16.78 2.55
N LEU A 34 5.66 -16.28 1.32
CA LEU A 34 4.66 -15.44 0.63
C LEU A 34 4.47 -14.01 1.19
N ALA A 35 5.22 -13.60 2.21
CA ALA A 35 5.25 -12.21 2.64
C ALA A 35 5.88 -11.31 1.56
N TYR A 36 5.42 -10.06 1.50
CA TYR A 36 5.98 -9.08 0.57
C TYR A 36 7.15 -8.38 1.23
N GLN A 37 8.37 -8.78 0.87
CA GLN A 37 9.59 -8.07 1.25
C GLN A 37 9.90 -6.96 0.24
N VAL A 38 10.38 -5.82 0.72
CA VAL A 38 10.74 -4.68 -0.13
C VAL A 38 12.19 -4.27 0.06
N ASP A 39 12.90 -4.01 -1.03
CA ASP A 39 14.29 -3.49 -0.98
C ASP A 39 14.35 -1.99 -0.67
N PHE A 40 13.24 -1.28 -0.92
CA PHE A 40 13.10 0.16 -0.74
C PHE A 40 11.89 0.47 0.13
N PRO A 41 11.90 1.61 0.86
CA PRO A 41 10.76 1.97 1.69
C PRO A 41 9.49 2.08 0.84
N ARG A 42 8.37 1.62 1.39
CA ARG A 42 7.07 1.66 0.73
C ARG A 42 6.02 2.22 1.67
N LEU A 43 5.20 3.14 1.16
CA LEU A 43 3.94 3.54 1.78
C LEU A 43 2.80 2.88 1.01
N GLU A 44 1.87 2.27 1.73
CA GLU A 44 0.61 1.76 1.19
C GLU A 44 -0.54 2.50 1.87
N ILE A 45 -1.48 3.04 1.09
CA ILE A 45 -2.65 3.76 1.60
C ILE A 45 -3.89 2.99 1.17
N VAL A 46 -4.78 2.69 2.12
CA VAL A 46 -6.07 2.06 1.79
C VAL A 46 -6.99 3.11 1.18
N LEU A 47 -7.42 2.88 -0.05
CA LEU A 47 -8.40 3.73 -0.73
C LEU A 47 -9.82 3.24 -0.47
N GLU A 48 -10.03 1.93 -0.56
CA GLU A 48 -11.33 1.27 -0.39
C GLU A 48 -11.17 -0.13 0.22
N GLY A 49 -12.23 -0.60 0.89
CA GLY A 49 -12.24 -1.90 1.56
C GLY A 49 -11.33 -1.91 2.79
N GLU A 50 -10.91 -3.10 3.21
CA GLU A 50 -10.04 -3.30 4.35
C GLU A 50 -9.18 -4.54 4.18
N PHE A 51 -8.04 -4.60 4.88
CA PHE A 51 -7.26 -5.82 4.97
C PHE A 51 -6.55 -5.92 6.32
N VAL A 52 -6.24 -7.14 6.74
CA VAL A 52 -5.44 -7.38 7.94
C VAL A 52 -3.99 -7.55 7.50
N ASP A 53 -3.06 -6.80 8.07
CA ASP A 53 -1.63 -7.05 7.89
C ASP A 53 -1.07 -7.75 9.13
N THR A 54 -0.64 -8.99 9.01
CA THR A 54 -0.07 -9.73 10.14
C THR A 54 1.33 -9.25 10.49
N GLY A 55 2.05 -8.64 9.55
CA GLY A 55 3.32 -7.97 9.80
C GLY A 55 3.16 -6.71 10.66
N ALA A 56 2.07 -5.97 10.49
CA ALA A 56 1.74 -4.82 11.35
C ALA A 56 0.88 -5.17 12.58
N GLY A 57 0.30 -6.37 12.61
CA GLY A 57 -0.63 -6.80 13.66
C GLY A 57 -1.93 -5.98 13.69
N ALA A 58 -2.39 -5.47 12.55
CA ALA A 58 -3.48 -4.52 12.46
C ALA A 58 -4.42 -4.77 11.28
N THR A 59 -5.68 -4.33 11.42
CA THR A 59 -6.61 -4.17 10.30
C THR A 59 -6.53 -2.74 9.79
N LEU A 60 -6.23 -2.57 8.51
CA LEU A 60 -6.18 -1.28 7.84
C LEU A 60 -7.48 -1.03 7.09
N VAL A 61 -8.03 0.17 7.27
CA VAL A 61 -9.29 0.63 6.64
C VAL A 61 -9.03 1.93 5.84
N PRO A 62 -9.99 2.45 5.05
CA PRO A 62 -9.72 3.58 4.17
C PRO A 62 -9.14 4.79 4.91
N GLY A 63 -8.06 5.33 4.35
CA GLY A 63 -7.28 6.43 4.91
C GLY A 63 -6.11 5.99 5.83
N ASP A 64 -6.10 4.75 6.31
CA ASP A 64 -4.93 4.23 7.03
C ASP A 64 -3.75 4.00 6.08
N VAL A 65 -2.56 4.09 6.65
CA VAL A 65 -1.29 3.99 5.93
C VAL A 65 -0.44 2.87 6.53
N LEU A 66 0.10 1.99 5.70
CA LEU A 66 1.13 1.05 6.08
C LEU A 66 2.49 1.55 5.57
N TYR A 67 3.43 1.73 6.48
CA TYR A 67 4.83 1.96 6.13
C TYR A 67 5.64 0.66 6.28
N VAL A 68 6.34 0.29 5.22
CA VAL A 68 7.29 -0.82 5.21
C VAL A 68 8.68 -0.22 4.98
N ALA A 69 9.58 -0.40 5.94
CA ALA A 69 10.96 0.06 5.81
C ALA A 69 11.73 -0.77 4.77
N ALA A 70 12.83 -0.22 4.23
CA ALA A 70 13.73 -0.98 3.37
C ALA A 70 14.25 -2.24 4.07
N GLY A 71 14.23 -3.37 3.36
CA GLY A 71 14.54 -4.70 3.90
C GLY A 71 13.43 -5.32 4.76
N GLY A 72 12.42 -4.54 5.14
CA GLY A 72 11.26 -4.99 5.88
C GLY A 72 10.26 -5.72 5.00
N TRP A 73 9.24 -6.29 5.65
CA TRP A 73 8.20 -7.06 4.97
C TRP A 73 6.83 -6.73 5.56
N ASN A 74 5.80 -6.99 4.78
CA ASN A 74 4.43 -6.99 5.26
C ASN A 74 3.69 -8.22 4.75
N PHE A 75 2.60 -8.60 5.41
CA PHE A 75 1.89 -9.83 5.05
C PHE A 75 0.37 -9.62 5.11
N PRO A 76 -0.22 -9.10 4.03
CA PRO A 76 -1.62 -8.77 3.96
C PRO A 76 -2.46 -10.03 3.79
N GLN A 77 -3.54 -10.11 4.57
CA GLN A 77 -4.55 -11.16 4.58
C GLN A 77 -5.83 -10.59 4.01
N TRP A 78 -6.08 -10.86 2.73
CA TRP A 78 -7.24 -10.34 2.03
C TRP A 78 -8.44 -11.26 2.21
N LYS A 79 -9.40 -10.83 3.02
CA LYS A 79 -10.67 -11.53 3.21
C LYS A 79 -11.80 -10.94 2.38
N THR A 80 -11.72 -9.65 2.11
CA THR A 80 -12.69 -8.87 1.33
C THR A 80 -11.95 -8.12 0.22
N PRO A 81 -12.67 -7.70 -0.85
CA PRO A 81 -12.07 -6.84 -1.85
C PRO A 81 -11.56 -5.53 -1.25
N ALA A 82 -10.40 -5.08 -1.72
CA ALA A 82 -9.78 -3.85 -1.26
C ALA A 82 -8.92 -3.23 -2.36
N THR A 83 -8.85 -1.90 -2.34
CA THR A 83 -8.05 -1.12 -3.30
C THR A 83 -7.04 -0.30 -2.52
N THR A 84 -5.78 -0.41 -2.90
CA THR A 84 -4.67 0.29 -2.23
C THR A 84 -3.84 1.10 -3.21
N PHE A 85 -3.26 2.18 -2.70
CA PHE A 85 -2.32 3.03 -3.40
C PHE A 85 -0.94 2.93 -2.76
N SER A 86 0.05 2.58 -3.57
CA SER A 86 1.42 2.37 -3.13
C SER A 86 2.34 3.46 -3.65
N VAL A 87 3.25 3.92 -2.79
CA VAL A 87 4.41 4.77 -3.13
C VAL A 87 5.68 4.05 -2.71
N LEU A 88 6.50 3.66 -3.68
CA LEU A 88 7.81 3.04 -3.48
C LEU A 88 8.92 4.08 -3.67
N PHE A 89 9.76 4.24 -2.65
CA PHE A 89 10.83 5.24 -2.62
C PHE A 89 12.15 4.66 -3.11
N GLY A 90 12.28 4.50 -4.44
CA GLY A 90 13.51 4.02 -5.07
C GLY A 90 14.66 5.04 -4.99
N LYS A 91 15.89 4.60 -5.30
CA LYS A 91 17.09 5.45 -5.24
C LYS A 91 17.04 6.70 -6.12
N GLN A 92 16.46 6.58 -7.32
CA GLN A 92 16.44 7.62 -8.35
C GLN A 92 15.02 7.93 -8.86
N GLN A 93 14.01 7.25 -8.33
CA GLN A 93 12.63 7.37 -8.79
C GLN A 93 11.64 7.06 -7.68
N LEU A 94 10.47 7.68 -7.77
CA LEU A 94 9.28 7.26 -7.05
C LEU A 94 8.46 6.34 -7.96
N GLY A 95 8.10 5.16 -7.43
CA GLY A 95 7.14 4.27 -8.05
C GLY A 95 5.78 4.48 -7.43
N PHE A 96 4.75 4.63 -8.25
CA PHE A 96 3.35 4.71 -7.84
C PHE A 96 2.61 3.52 -8.42
N SER A 97 1.74 2.90 -7.64
CA SER A 97 0.84 1.87 -8.15
C SER A 97 -0.50 1.88 -7.45
N VAL A 98 -1.55 1.53 -8.18
CA VAL A 98 -2.87 1.27 -7.63
C VAL A 98 -3.17 -0.20 -7.89
N VAL A 99 -3.39 -0.94 -6.82
CA VAL A 99 -3.68 -2.37 -6.89
C VAL A 99 -5.04 -2.62 -6.26
N GLN A 100 -5.80 -3.53 -6.86
CA GLN A 100 -7.03 -4.02 -6.28
C GLN A 100 -6.94 -5.53 -6.10
N TRP A 101 -7.33 -6.00 -4.92
CA TRP A 101 -7.73 -7.38 -4.71
C TRP A 101 -9.24 -7.48 -4.90
N ASP A 102 -9.70 -8.30 -5.83
CA ASP A 102 -11.13 -8.44 -6.16
C ASP A 102 -11.83 -9.58 -5.40
N GLY A 103 -11.13 -10.23 -4.46
CA GLY A 103 -11.59 -11.46 -3.80
C GLY A 103 -11.07 -12.75 -4.44
N LYS A 104 -10.49 -12.67 -5.63
CA LYS A 104 -9.93 -13.82 -6.37
C LYS A 104 -8.49 -13.60 -6.80
N GLN A 105 -8.18 -12.40 -7.29
CA GLN A 105 -6.86 -12.07 -7.83
C GLN A 105 -6.52 -10.59 -7.63
N TYR A 106 -5.22 -10.30 -7.77
CA TYR A 106 -4.74 -8.93 -7.84
C TYR A 106 -4.87 -8.36 -9.25
N GLN A 107 -5.31 -7.12 -9.33
CA GLN A 107 -5.38 -6.33 -10.56
C GLN A 107 -4.53 -5.07 -10.38
N ASN A 108 -3.60 -4.84 -11.31
CA ASN A 108 -2.87 -3.58 -11.39
C ASN A 108 -3.71 -2.57 -12.16
N LEU A 109 -4.27 -1.60 -11.45
CA LEU A 109 -5.18 -0.61 -12.03
C LEU A 109 -4.42 0.60 -12.59
N ALA A 110 -3.27 0.93 -11.98
CA ALA A 110 -2.35 1.93 -12.49
C ALA A 110 -0.93 1.67 -11.99
N LYS A 111 0.06 2.08 -12.79
CA LYS A 111 1.47 2.07 -12.42
C LYS A 111 2.19 3.21 -13.12
N GLN A 112 2.94 4.01 -12.36
CA GLN A 112 3.68 5.15 -12.88
C GLN A 112 5.03 5.27 -12.17
N HIS A 113 6.04 5.75 -12.87
CA HIS A 113 7.34 6.08 -12.31
C HIS A 113 7.66 7.55 -12.60
N VAL A 114 8.22 8.24 -11.60
CA VAL A 114 8.67 9.63 -11.74
C VAL A 114 10.09 9.72 -11.21
N ALA A 115 10.99 10.32 -11.99
CA ALA A 115 12.38 10.55 -11.58
C ALA A 115 12.45 11.50 -10.36
N ARG A 116 13.45 11.31 -9.50
CA ARG A 116 13.70 12.14 -8.32
C ARG A 116 15.03 12.88 -8.45
#